data_AF-A0A2N8DM43-F1
#
_entry.id   AF-A0A2N8DM43-F1
#
_cell.length_a   1.000
_cell.length_b   1.000
_cell.length_c   1.000
_cell.angle_alpha   90.00
_cell.angle_beta   90.00
_cell.angle_gamma   90.00
#
_symmetry.space_group_name_H-M   'P 1'
#
loop_
_entity.id
_entity.type
_entity.pdbx_description
1 polymer ?
#
loop_
_entity_poly.entity_id
_entity_poly.type
_entity_poly.pdbx_seq_one_letter_code
_entity_poly.pdbx_strand_id
1 'polypeptide(L)'
;PVGVFKTHSNAPRVLIANSNLVPHWATWEHFNELDAKGLAMYGQMTAGSWIYIGSQGIVQGTYETFVEAGRQHYNSNLKGRWVLTAGLGGMGGAQPLAATLAGACSLNIECQQVSIDFRLKSRYVDEQAKDLDDALARITKYTKEGKAISIALLGNAAEILPELVRRGVRPDMVTDQTSAHDPLNGYLPAGWTWDEYRARAKTEPAAVIKAAKQSMAVHVKA
;
A
#
# COMPACT_ATOMS: atom_id res chain seq x y z
N PRO A 1 4.38 -26.84 12.89
CA PRO A 1 3.13 -27.58 13.20
C PRO A 1 3.22 -28.13 14.62
N VAL A 2 2.26 -27.82 15.50
CA VAL A 2 2.43 -27.98 16.98
C VAL A 2 1.66 -29.15 17.60
N GLY A 3 0.69 -29.74 16.90
CA GLY A 3 -0.07 -30.87 17.41
C GLY A 3 -1.09 -31.40 16.41
N VAL A 4 -1.47 -32.67 16.57
CA VAL A 4 -2.49 -33.36 15.77
C VAL A 4 -3.41 -34.10 16.73
N PHE A 5 -4.72 -33.85 16.62
CA PHE A 5 -5.72 -34.42 17.52
C PHE A 5 -6.85 -35.08 16.73
N LYS A 6 -7.37 -36.20 17.24
CA LYS A 6 -8.52 -36.89 16.66
C LYS A 6 -9.78 -36.04 16.86
N THR A 7 -10.49 -35.77 15.76
CA THR A 7 -11.80 -35.10 15.75
C THR A 7 -12.81 -35.97 14.99
N HIS A 8 -13.57 -35.40 14.05
CA HIS A 8 -14.57 -36.09 13.22
C HIS A 8 -14.55 -35.56 11.78
N SER A 9 -15.12 -36.28 10.83
CA SER A 9 -15.05 -35.98 9.38
C SER A 9 -15.56 -34.58 8.99
N ASN A 10 -16.53 -34.02 9.71
CA ASN A 10 -17.07 -32.69 9.42
C ASN A 10 -16.36 -31.53 10.15
N ALA A 11 -15.37 -31.80 10.99
CA ALA A 11 -14.61 -30.73 11.66
C ALA A 11 -13.65 -30.03 10.67
N PRO A 12 -13.22 -28.79 10.95
CA PRO A 12 -12.08 -28.20 10.26
C PRO A 12 -10.84 -29.13 10.31
N ARG A 13 -10.12 -29.21 9.18
CA ARG A 13 -8.90 -30.05 9.08
C ARG A 13 -7.68 -29.37 9.68
N VAL A 14 -7.66 -28.05 9.66
CA VAL A 14 -6.58 -27.23 10.21
C VAL A 14 -7.23 -26.11 11.01
N LEU A 15 -6.78 -25.93 12.25
CA LEU A 15 -7.10 -24.79 13.10
C LEU A 15 -5.84 -23.95 13.20
N ILE A 16 -5.97 -22.64 12.94
CA ILE A 16 -4.84 -21.73 12.84
C ILE A 16 -5.05 -20.58 13.82
N ALA A 17 -4.02 -20.29 14.62
CA ALA A 17 -3.95 -19.13 15.50
C ALA A 17 -2.57 -18.49 15.33
N ASN A 18 -2.50 -17.38 14.60
CA ASN A 18 -1.25 -16.68 14.29
C ASN A 18 -1.22 -15.31 14.98
N SER A 19 -0.04 -14.90 15.44
CA SER A 19 0.26 -13.53 15.93
C SER A 19 -0.57 -13.05 17.13
N ASN A 20 -1.27 -13.94 17.83
CA ASN A 20 -2.01 -13.59 19.04
C ASN A 20 -1.04 -13.35 20.21
N LEU A 21 -1.14 -12.19 20.85
CA LEU A 21 -0.40 -11.82 22.06
C LEU A 21 -1.39 -11.36 23.12
N VAL A 22 -1.09 -11.62 24.39
CA VAL A 22 -1.88 -11.09 25.50
C VAL A 22 -1.88 -9.55 25.41
N PRO A 23 -3.01 -8.84 25.63
CA PRO A 23 -3.15 -7.44 25.22
C PRO A 23 -2.07 -6.47 25.72
N HIS A 24 -1.56 -6.66 26.95
CA HIS A 24 -0.47 -5.84 27.49
C HIS A 24 0.83 -5.93 26.66
N TRP A 25 1.06 -7.06 26.00
CA TRP A 25 2.25 -7.36 25.19
C TRP A 25 1.99 -7.29 23.69
N ALA A 26 0.79 -6.88 23.26
CA ALA A 26 0.42 -6.83 21.85
C ALA A 26 1.03 -5.60 21.14
N THR A 27 2.35 -5.49 21.15
CA THR A 27 3.13 -4.42 20.51
C THR A 27 4.16 -5.00 19.54
N TRP A 28 4.61 -4.17 18.59
CA TRP A 28 5.65 -4.57 17.64
C TRP A 28 6.99 -4.85 18.31
N GLU A 29 7.33 -4.12 19.37
CA GLU A 29 8.56 -4.32 20.13
C GLU A 29 8.62 -5.74 20.70
N HIS A 30 7.54 -6.19 21.34
CA HIS A 30 7.48 -7.54 21.89
C HIS A 30 7.33 -8.62 20.81
N PHE A 31 6.57 -8.33 19.74
CA PHE A 31 6.49 -9.22 18.58
C PHE A 31 7.88 -9.50 17.99
N ASN A 32 8.69 -8.45 17.77
CA ASN A 32 10.04 -8.57 17.21
C ASN A 32 11.01 -9.30 18.15
N GLU A 33 10.87 -9.12 19.47
CA GLU A 33 11.63 -9.88 20.47
C GLU A 33 11.36 -11.39 20.35
N LEU A 34 10.10 -11.78 20.16
CA LEU A 34 9.70 -13.17 19.96
C LEU A 34 10.14 -13.71 18.59
N ASP A 35 10.07 -12.90 17.54
CA ASP A 35 10.53 -13.28 16.19
C ASP A 35 12.02 -13.58 16.16
N ALA A 36 12.84 -12.75 16.83
CA ALA A 36 14.27 -12.98 16.97
C ALA A 36 14.62 -14.30 17.69
N LYS A 37 13.70 -14.84 18.51
CA LYS A 37 13.81 -16.13 19.19
C LYS A 37 13.20 -17.29 18.38
N GLY A 38 12.66 -17.03 17.19
CA GLY A 38 11.95 -18.00 16.37
C GLY A 38 10.57 -18.39 16.93
N LEU A 39 9.97 -17.53 17.77
CA LEU A 39 8.70 -17.78 18.46
C LEU A 39 7.52 -16.99 17.90
N ALA A 40 7.74 -16.14 16.89
CA ALA A 40 6.69 -15.37 16.25
C ALA A 40 6.66 -15.59 14.73
N MET A 41 5.49 -15.31 14.16
CA MET A 41 5.24 -15.24 12.74
C MET A 41 4.09 -14.24 12.53
N TYR A 42 4.23 -13.32 11.58
CA TYR A 42 3.17 -12.36 11.27
C TYR A 42 2.22 -12.98 10.24
N GLY A 43 1.01 -13.33 10.68
CA GLY A 43 0.02 -14.01 9.84
C GLY A 43 -0.68 -13.11 8.84
N GLN A 44 -0.63 -11.78 9.04
CA GLN A 44 -1.50 -10.83 8.35
C GLN A 44 -2.96 -11.33 8.41
N MET A 45 -3.73 -11.24 7.33
CA MET A 45 -5.07 -11.84 7.23
C MET A 45 -4.99 -13.16 6.47
N THR A 46 -4.66 -13.11 5.17
CA THR A 46 -4.77 -14.27 4.26
C THR A 46 -3.45 -14.99 4.00
N ALA A 47 -2.32 -14.41 4.44
CA ALA A 47 -1.00 -15.01 4.29
C ALA A 47 -0.84 -16.23 5.21
N GLY A 48 -1.03 -16.05 6.51
CA GLY A 48 -0.93 -17.11 7.51
C GLY A 48 -2.10 -18.10 7.49
N SER A 49 -3.16 -17.81 6.75
CA SER A 49 -4.35 -18.66 6.59
C SER A 49 -4.47 -19.30 5.20
N TRP A 50 -3.46 -19.12 4.34
CA TRP A 50 -3.30 -19.81 3.06
C TRP A 50 -4.44 -19.60 2.05
N ILE A 51 -4.92 -18.36 1.94
CA ILE A 51 -5.97 -18.00 0.97
C ILE A 51 -5.68 -16.69 0.23
N TYR A 52 -4.40 -16.29 0.19
CA TYR A 52 -3.96 -15.16 -0.61
C TYR A 52 -3.96 -15.51 -2.10
N ILE A 53 -4.63 -14.70 -2.92
CA ILE A 53 -4.77 -14.90 -4.36
C ILE A 53 -4.15 -13.75 -5.18
N GLY A 54 -3.11 -13.11 -4.64
CA GLY A 54 -2.52 -11.93 -5.25
C GLY A 54 -3.36 -10.67 -5.04
N SER A 55 -3.06 -9.63 -5.81
CA SER A 55 -3.78 -8.34 -5.79
C SER A 55 -5.29 -8.48 -6.03
N GLN A 56 -5.72 -9.57 -6.70
CA GLN A 56 -7.13 -9.84 -6.98
C GLN A 56 -7.95 -9.99 -5.69
N GLY A 57 -7.34 -10.43 -4.59
CA GLY A 57 -8.05 -10.61 -3.31
C GLY A 57 -8.66 -9.33 -2.75
N ILE A 58 -8.17 -8.14 -3.16
CA ILE A 58 -8.66 -6.85 -2.67
C ILE A 58 -9.19 -5.92 -3.77
N VAL A 59 -8.94 -6.22 -5.05
CA VAL A 59 -9.29 -5.32 -6.16
C VAL A 59 -10.77 -4.94 -6.17
N GLN A 60 -11.68 -5.89 -5.88
CA GLN A 60 -13.11 -5.59 -5.80
C GLN A 60 -13.42 -4.65 -4.63
N GLY A 61 -12.84 -4.88 -3.45
CA GLY A 61 -13.04 -4.01 -2.29
C GLY A 61 -12.55 -2.58 -2.55
N THR A 62 -11.38 -2.44 -3.17
CA THR A 62 -10.83 -1.13 -3.56
C THR A 62 -11.69 -0.47 -4.65
N TYR A 63 -12.16 -1.23 -5.63
CA TYR A 63 -13.08 -0.75 -6.67
C TYR A 63 -14.38 -0.22 -6.07
N GLU A 64 -15.05 -1.00 -5.22
CA GLU A 64 -16.30 -0.59 -4.57
C GLU A 64 -16.09 0.65 -3.69
N THR A 65 -14.93 0.77 -3.06
CA THR A 65 -14.57 1.97 -2.29
C THR A 65 -14.52 3.21 -3.18
N PHE A 66 -13.84 3.14 -4.33
CA PHE A 66 -13.78 4.27 -5.26
C PHE A 66 -15.13 4.56 -5.92
N VAL A 67 -15.89 3.52 -6.28
CA VAL A 67 -17.24 3.69 -6.83
C VAL A 67 -18.14 4.39 -5.83
N GLU A 68 -18.12 3.97 -4.56
CA GLU A 68 -18.95 4.57 -3.52
C GLU A 68 -18.54 6.03 -3.22
N ALA A 69 -17.23 6.32 -3.16
CA ALA A 69 -16.76 7.71 -3.09
C ALA A 69 -17.22 8.53 -4.31
N GLY A 70 -17.23 7.93 -5.51
CA GLY A 70 -17.81 8.47 -6.72
C GLY A 70 -19.30 8.79 -6.60
N ARG A 71 -20.10 7.89 -6.00
CA ARG A 71 -21.53 8.10 -5.74
C ARG A 71 -21.75 9.28 -4.81
N GLN A 72 -21.00 9.35 -3.72
CA GLN A 72 -21.17 10.37 -2.68
C GLN A 72 -20.71 11.77 -3.10
N HIS A 73 -19.63 11.86 -3.89
CA HIS A 73 -18.97 13.15 -4.16
C HIS A 73 -19.05 13.62 -5.61
N TYR A 74 -19.34 12.72 -6.56
CA TYR A 74 -19.22 12.98 -8.00
C TYR A 74 -20.41 12.49 -8.82
N ASN A 75 -21.59 12.33 -8.20
CA ASN A 75 -22.81 11.85 -8.86
C ASN A 75 -22.57 10.53 -9.63
N SER A 76 -21.77 9.64 -9.04
CA SER A 76 -21.39 8.34 -9.62
C SER A 76 -20.53 8.41 -10.89
N ASN A 77 -19.97 9.58 -11.23
CA ASN A 77 -19.19 9.77 -12.45
C ASN A 77 -17.76 10.23 -12.16
N LEU A 78 -16.83 9.28 -12.27
CA LEU A 78 -15.39 9.53 -12.10
C LEU A 78 -14.66 9.85 -13.43
N LYS A 79 -15.38 9.97 -14.55
CA LYS A 79 -14.77 10.36 -15.83
C LYS A 79 -14.15 11.76 -15.70
N GLY A 80 -12.89 11.87 -16.11
CA GLY A 80 -12.13 13.11 -16.01
C GLY A 80 -11.69 13.45 -14.59
N ARG A 81 -11.85 12.52 -13.64
CA ARG A 81 -11.35 12.61 -12.26
C ARG A 81 -10.10 11.79 -12.10
N TRP A 82 -9.33 12.08 -11.05
CA TRP A 82 -8.18 11.27 -10.71
C TRP A 82 -7.94 11.10 -9.21
N VAL A 83 -7.36 9.94 -8.88
CA VAL A 83 -6.98 9.54 -7.52
C VAL A 83 -5.48 9.72 -7.33
N LEU A 84 -5.07 10.32 -6.21
CA LEU A 84 -3.70 10.29 -5.74
C LEU A 84 -3.58 9.26 -4.62
N THR A 85 -2.59 8.37 -4.71
CA THR A 85 -2.29 7.40 -3.66
C THR A 85 -0.82 6.98 -3.67
N ALA A 86 -0.43 6.19 -2.68
CA ALA A 86 0.88 5.56 -2.60
C ALA A 86 0.81 4.08 -2.18
N GLY A 87 1.89 3.36 -2.46
CA GLY A 87 2.07 1.95 -2.16
C GLY A 87 1.58 1.03 -3.27
N LEU A 88 2.51 0.39 -3.99
CA LEU A 88 2.26 -0.62 -5.02
C LEU A 88 2.73 -2.01 -4.55
N GLY A 89 2.50 -2.30 -3.27
CA GLY A 89 2.74 -3.61 -2.65
C GLY A 89 1.75 -4.69 -3.11
N GLY A 90 1.70 -5.83 -2.42
CA GLY A 90 0.81 -6.96 -2.78
C GLY A 90 -0.66 -6.55 -2.87
N MET A 91 -1.12 -5.80 -1.86
CA MET A 91 -2.49 -5.27 -1.80
C MET A 91 -2.60 -3.88 -2.46
N GLY A 92 -1.63 -2.99 -2.18
CA GLY A 92 -1.55 -1.64 -2.75
C GLY A 92 -1.51 -1.59 -4.28
N GLY A 93 -0.95 -2.64 -4.90
CA GLY A 93 -0.95 -2.78 -6.35
C GLY A 93 -2.34 -2.95 -6.97
N ALA A 94 -3.41 -3.16 -6.20
CA ALA A 94 -4.78 -3.21 -6.70
C ALA A 94 -5.39 -1.83 -6.97
N GLN A 95 -4.87 -0.78 -6.32
CA GLN A 95 -5.38 0.59 -6.42
C GLN A 95 -5.47 1.16 -7.84
N PRO A 96 -4.42 1.00 -8.69
CA PRO A 96 -4.44 1.62 -10.01
C PRO A 96 -5.52 0.99 -10.91
N LEU A 97 -5.58 -0.36 -10.95
CA LEU A 97 -6.62 -1.08 -11.68
C LEU A 97 -8.03 -0.79 -11.13
N ALA A 98 -8.19 -0.73 -9.81
CA ALA A 98 -9.48 -0.41 -9.19
C ALA A 98 -9.97 0.99 -9.58
N ALA A 99 -9.08 2.00 -9.57
CA ALA A 99 -9.40 3.36 -10.02
C ALA A 99 -9.77 3.38 -11.52
N THR A 100 -9.01 2.68 -12.37
CA THR A 100 -9.30 2.55 -13.80
C THR A 100 -10.68 1.92 -14.05
N LEU A 101 -11.00 0.82 -13.36
CA LEU A 101 -12.31 0.15 -13.43
C LEU A 101 -13.45 1.05 -12.95
N ALA A 102 -13.20 1.88 -11.93
CA ALA A 102 -14.17 2.87 -11.44
C ALA A 102 -14.33 4.08 -12.39
N GLY A 103 -13.48 4.21 -13.41
CA GLY A 103 -13.53 5.26 -14.43
C GLY A 103 -12.65 6.48 -14.16
N ALA A 104 -11.75 6.41 -13.17
CA ALA A 104 -10.82 7.47 -12.82
C ALA A 104 -9.41 7.21 -13.40
N CYS A 105 -8.66 8.28 -13.66
CA CYS A 105 -7.20 8.16 -13.72
C CYS A 105 -6.63 7.97 -12.29
N SER A 106 -5.39 7.52 -12.17
CA SER A 106 -4.70 7.49 -10.87
C SER A 106 -3.21 7.78 -10.98
N LEU A 107 -2.67 8.47 -9.97
CA LEU A 107 -1.24 8.63 -9.75
C LEU A 107 -0.85 7.85 -8.49
N ASN A 108 0.05 6.88 -8.64
CA ASN A 108 0.38 5.88 -7.63
C ASN A 108 1.87 5.96 -7.33
N ILE A 109 2.20 6.54 -6.17
CA ILE A 109 3.60 6.75 -5.76
C ILE A 109 4.14 5.45 -5.14
N GLU A 110 5.31 5.00 -5.58
CA GLU A 110 5.97 3.81 -5.06
C GLU A 110 7.49 4.05 -4.96
N CYS A 111 8.08 3.60 -3.86
CA CYS A 111 9.50 3.82 -3.58
C CYS A 111 10.43 2.75 -4.17
N GLN A 112 9.89 1.62 -4.62
CA GLN A 112 10.65 0.50 -5.18
C GLN A 112 10.30 0.24 -6.64
N GLN A 113 11.31 0.32 -7.53
CA GLN A 113 11.14 0.03 -8.95
C GLN A 113 10.62 -1.40 -9.19
N VAL A 114 11.11 -2.39 -8.42
CA VAL A 114 10.67 -3.79 -8.55
C VAL A 114 9.17 -3.97 -8.28
N SER A 115 8.58 -3.15 -7.40
CA SER A 115 7.15 -3.16 -7.13
C SER A 115 6.35 -2.61 -8.32
N ILE A 116 6.83 -1.51 -8.93
CA ILE A 116 6.25 -0.93 -10.15
C ILE A 116 6.32 -1.93 -11.31
N ASP A 117 7.50 -2.50 -11.57
CA ASP A 117 7.73 -3.46 -12.66
C ASP A 117 6.79 -4.66 -12.57
N PHE A 118 6.57 -5.18 -11.36
CA PHE A 118 5.67 -6.29 -11.14
C PHE A 118 4.21 -5.91 -11.44
N ARG A 119 3.80 -4.66 -11.21
CA ARG A 119 2.42 -4.16 -11.43
C ARG A 119 2.19 -3.87 -12.91
N LEU A 120 3.21 -3.38 -13.61
CA LEU A 120 3.21 -3.28 -15.08
C LEU A 120 3.09 -4.67 -15.71
N LYS A 121 3.94 -5.62 -15.28
CA LYS A 121 3.93 -7.00 -15.77
C LYS A 121 2.59 -7.70 -15.53
N SER A 122 1.97 -7.47 -14.38
CA SER A 122 0.67 -8.06 -14.03
C SER A 122 -0.52 -7.27 -14.58
N ARG A 123 -0.30 -6.16 -15.30
CA ARG A 123 -1.33 -5.26 -15.87
C ARG A 123 -2.27 -4.67 -14.81
N TYR A 124 -1.74 -4.41 -13.63
CA TYR A 124 -2.42 -3.72 -12.55
C TYR A 124 -2.16 -2.21 -12.54
N VAL A 125 -1.13 -1.76 -13.26
CA VAL A 125 -0.86 -0.35 -13.60
C VAL A 125 -0.52 -0.26 -15.09
N ASP A 126 -0.92 0.83 -15.75
CA ASP A 126 -0.81 0.97 -17.21
C ASP A 126 0.57 1.47 -17.63
N GLU A 127 1.07 2.50 -16.97
CA GLU A 127 2.33 3.17 -17.34
C GLU A 127 3.08 3.71 -16.13
N GLN A 128 4.37 3.99 -16.33
CA GLN A 128 5.22 4.67 -15.37
C GLN A 128 5.66 6.03 -15.93
N ALA A 129 5.56 7.07 -15.11
CA ALA A 129 6.07 8.40 -15.42
C ALA A 129 7.57 8.50 -15.13
N LYS A 130 8.26 9.40 -15.85
CA LYS A 130 9.69 9.66 -15.67
C LYS A 130 9.98 10.45 -14.39
N ASP A 131 9.11 11.42 -14.10
CA ASP A 131 9.19 12.33 -12.97
C ASP A 131 7.79 12.89 -12.66
N LEU A 132 7.71 13.75 -11.64
CA LEU A 132 6.45 14.34 -11.20
C LEU A 132 5.81 15.25 -12.27
N ASP A 133 6.61 15.95 -13.07
CA ASP A 133 6.09 16.85 -14.10
C ASP A 133 5.47 16.06 -15.26
N ASP A 134 6.15 15.01 -15.72
CA ASP A 134 5.62 14.04 -16.68
C ASP A 134 4.34 13.40 -16.16
N ALA A 135 4.32 12.94 -14.90
CA ALA A 135 3.13 12.36 -14.29
C ALA A 135 1.92 13.31 -14.33
N LEU A 136 2.10 14.57 -13.91
CA LEU A 136 1.04 15.57 -13.88
C LEU A 136 0.57 15.98 -15.28
N ALA A 137 1.50 16.07 -16.24
CA ALA A 137 1.16 16.34 -17.64
C ALA A 137 0.26 15.24 -18.22
N ARG A 138 0.57 13.97 -17.92
CA ARG A 138 -0.21 12.82 -18.37
C ARG A 138 -1.56 12.71 -17.68
N ILE A 139 -1.63 12.90 -16.35
CA ILE A 139 -2.90 12.99 -15.61
C ILE A 139 -3.79 14.07 -16.24
N THR A 140 -3.26 15.27 -16.50
CA THR A 140 -4.00 16.37 -17.12
C THR A 140 -4.51 16.00 -18.52
N LYS A 141 -3.67 15.35 -19.33
CA LYS A 141 -4.04 14.88 -20.66
C LYS A 141 -5.18 13.86 -20.59
N TYR A 142 -5.02 12.78 -19.84
CA TYR A 142 -5.98 11.67 -19.82
C TYR A 142 -7.32 12.06 -19.18
N THR A 143 -7.29 12.89 -18.13
CA THR A 143 -8.52 13.43 -17.54
C THR A 143 -9.29 14.33 -18.53
N LYS A 144 -8.62 15.20 -19.29
CA LYS A 144 -9.25 16.00 -20.37
C LYS A 144 -9.83 15.15 -21.49
N GLU A 145 -9.14 14.06 -21.86
CA GLU A 145 -9.62 13.09 -22.86
C GLU A 145 -10.75 12.20 -22.30
N GLY A 146 -11.04 12.28 -21.00
CA GLY A 146 -12.04 11.44 -20.34
C GLY A 146 -11.67 9.95 -20.34
N LYS A 147 -10.37 9.64 -20.36
CA LYS A 147 -9.82 8.29 -20.21
C LYS A 147 -9.62 7.97 -18.73
N ALA A 148 -9.50 6.68 -18.44
CA ALA A 148 -9.14 6.16 -17.14
C ALA A 148 -7.79 5.42 -17.29
N ILE A 149 -6.70 6.09 -16.93
CA ILE A 149 -5.33 5.56 -17.05
C ILE A 149 -4.63 5.69 -15.71
N SER A 150 -3.94 4.63 -15.32
CA SER A 150 -3.17 4.54 -14.10
C SER A 150 -1.67 4.74 -14.33
N ILE A 151 -1.08 5.63 -13.54
CA ILE A 151 0.30 6.06 -13.67
C ILE A 151 1.04 5.74 -12.38
N ALA A 152 2.12 4.98 -12.47
CA ALA A 152 3.09 4.81 -11.40
C ALA A 152 4.11 5.95 -11.41
N LEU A 153 4.53 6.41 -10.24
CA LEU A 153 5.62 7.35 -10.07
C LEU A 153 6.61 6.81 -9.04
N LEU A 154 7.86 6.64 -9.46
CA LEU A 154 8.93 6.23 -8.56
C LEU A 154 9.30 7.40 -7.64
N GLY A 155 9.18 7.21 -6.33
CA GLY A 155 9.59 8.20 -5.33
C GLY A 155 8.99 7.96 -3.95
N ASN A 156 9.22 8.89 -3.02
CA ASN A 156 8.71 8.80 -1.66
C ASN A 156 7.42 9.63 -1.50
N ALA A 157 6.37 8.99 -0.98
CA ALA A 157 5.10 9.66 -0.72
C ALA A 157 5.23 10.82 0.28
N ALA A 158 6.09 10.69 1.30
CA ALA A 158 6.37 11.73 2.28
C ALA A 158 7.12 12.95 1.71
N GLU A 159 7.56 12.89 0.44
CA GLU A 159 8.19 14.00 -0.28
C GLU A 159 7.28 14.54 -1.38
N ILE A 160 6.65 13.64 -2.14
CA ILE A 160 5.84 13.99 -3.30
C ILE A 160 4.50 14.60 -2.88
N LEU A 161 3.81 14.09 -1.86
CA LEU A 161 2.53 14.68 -1.45
C LEU A 161 2.70 16.12 -0.93
N PRO A 162 3.66 16.43 -0.03
CA PRO A 162 3.93 17.82 0.35
C PRO A 162 4.28 18.72 -0.85
N GLU A 163 5.00 18.19 -1.84
CA GLU A 163 5.34 18.94 -3.05
C GLU A 163 4.09 19.23 -3.92
N LEU A 164 3.17 18.27 -4.05
CA LEU A 164 1.90 18.47 -4.73
C LEU A 164 1.05 19.54 -4.05
N VAL A 165 0.98 19.52 -2.72
CA VAL A 165 0.31 20.57 -1.93
C VAL A 165 0.96 21.94 -2.18
N ARG A 166 2.29 22.02 -2.13
CA ARG A 166 3.04 23.26 -2.39
C ARG A 166 2.76 23.83 -3.78
N ARG A 167 2.57 22.96 -4.78
CA ARG A 167 2.24 23.33 -6.16
C ARG A 167 0.76 23.67 -6.37
N GLY A 168 -0.10 23.49 -5.37
CA GLY A 168 -1.54 23.69 -5.49
C GLY A 168 -2.22 22.66 -6.42
N VAL A 169 -1.61 21.49 -6.60
CA VAL A 169 -2.22 20.40 -7.37
C VAL A 169 -3.36 19.82 -6.55
N ARG A 170 -4.52 19.65 -7.18
CA ARG A 170 -5.75 19.20 -6.51
C ARG A 170 -6.28 17.89 -7.13
N PRO A 171 -5.91 16.73 -6.57
CA PRO A 171 -6.59 15.46 -6.87
C PRO A 171 -8.08 15.55 -6.56
N ASP A 172 -8.88 14.69 -7.19
CA ASP A 172 -10.29 14.54 -6.83
C ASP A 172 -10.42 13.63 -5.60
N MET A 173 -9.58 12.60 -5.48
CA MET A 173 -9.50 11.77 -4.27
C MET A 173 -8.05 11.58 -3.84
N VAL A 174 -7.83 11.47 -2.53
CA VAL A 174 -6.52 11.18 -1.92
C VAL A 174 -6.70 10.04 -0.92
N THR A 175 -5.81 9.05 -0.96
CA THR A 175 -5.74 7.95 0.01
C THR A 175 -4.29 7.45 0.11
N ASP A 176 -4.03 6.44 0.94
CA ASP A 176 -2.73 5.79 1.06
C ASP A 176 -2.88 4.28 1.29
N GLN A 177 -1.92 3.51 0.77
CA GLN A 177 -1.80 2.08 1.06
C GLN A 177 -0.33 1.64 1.21
N THR A 178 0.55 2.55 1.64
CA THR A 178 1.88 2.13 2.14
C THR A 178 1.73 1.17 3.33
N SER A 179 2.77 0.41 3.64
CA SER A 179 2.73 -0.52 4.79
C SER A 179 3.01 0.22 6.11
N ALA A 180 2.30 1.32 6.37
CA ALA A 180 2.45 2.15 7.57
C ALA A 180 2.13 1.42 8.88
N HIS A 181 1.44 0.28 8.79
CA HIS A 181 1.15 -0.59 9.94
C HIS A 181 2.41 -1.23 10.56
N ASP A 182 3.50 -1.34 9.80
CA ASP A 182 4.81 -1.80 10.29
C ASP A 182 5.88 -0.72 9.99
N PRO A 183 6.14 0.20 10.94
CA PRO A 183 7.12 1.26 10.75
C PRO A 183 8.57 0.80 10.62
N LEU A 184 8.88 -0.45 11.00
CA LEU A 184 10.24 -0.98 10.90
C LEU A 184 10.51 -1.59 9.52
N ASN A 185 9.50 -2.19 8.89
CA ASN A 185 9.68 -2.91 7.62
C ASN A 185 8.87 -2.36 6.44
N GLY A 186 7.86 -1.52 6.68
CA GLY A 186 6.83 -1.19 5.68
C GLY A 186 6.80 0.24 5.16
N TYR A 187 7.53 1.20 5.75
CA TYR A 187 7.45 2.61 5.36
C TYR A 187 8.84 3.24 5.23
N LEU A 188 9.21 3.62 4.00
CA LEU A 188 10.50 4.24 3.71
C LEU A 188 10.56 5.68 4.27
N PRO A 189 11.49 6.01 5.18
CA PRO A 189 11.69 7.38 5.63
C PRO A 189 12.08 8.31 4.48
N ALA A 190 11.65 9.57 4.53
CA ALA A 190 12.04 10.59 3.54
C ALA A 190 13.56 10.78 3.51
N GLY A 191 14.12 11.00 2.33
CA GLY A 191 15.55 11.15 2.07
C GLY A 191 16.37 9.85 2.09
N TRP A 192 15.74 8.69 2.36
CA TRP A 192 16.45 7.41 2.45
C TRP A 192 16.26 6.59 1.18
N THR A 193 17.25 5.75 0.88
CA THR A 193 17.11 4.69 -0.12
C THR A 193 16.55 3.41 0.51
N TRP A 194 15.96 2.53 -0.31
CA TRP A 194 15.43 1.26 0.20
C TRP A 194 16.53 0.38 0.81
N ASP A 195 17.71 0.33 0.20
CA ASP A 195 18.83 -0.47 0.70
C ASP A 195 19.36 0.05 2.03
N GLU A 196 19.51 1.38 2.16
CA GLU A 196 19.87 2.02 3.44
C GLU A 196 18.84 1.70 4.53
N TYR A 197 17.54 1.84 4.20
CA TYR A 197 16.45 1.53 5.12
C TYR A 197 16.51 0.09 5.62
N ARG A 198 16.70 -0.89 4.71
CA ARG A 198 16.81 -2.31 5.09
C ARG A 198 18.08 -2.64 5.86
N ALA A 199 19.20 -1.97 5.58
CA ALA A 199 20.44 -2.14 6.34
C ALA A 199 20.28 -1.60 7.77
N ARG A 200 19.79 -0.37 7.92
CA ARG A 200 19.58 0.29 9.21
C ARG A 200 18.54 -0.40 10.08
N ALA A 201 17.51 -1.01 9.49
CA ALA A 201 16.50 -1.75 10.25
C ALA A 201 17.11 -2.91 11.08
N LYS A 202 18.28 -3.42 10.68
CA LYS A 202 19.00 -4.49 11.40
C LYS A 202 19.86 -3.96 12.55
N THR A 203 20.45 -2.78 12.39
CA THR A 203 21.44 -2.24 13.34
C THR A 203 20.85 -1.22 14.30
N GLU A 204 19.84 -0.47 13.88
CA GLU A 204 19.24 0.64 14.63
C GLU A 204 17.71 0.70 14.51
N PRO A 205 16.98 -0.39 14.84
CA PRO A 205 15.54 -0.51 14.60
C PRO A 205 14.72 0.62 15.24
N ALA A 206 15.09 1.06 16.45
CA ALA A 206 14.41 2.17 17.12
C ALA A 206 14.54 3.51 16.37
N ALA A 207 15.72 3.78 15.78
CA ALA A 207 15.94 4.99 14.99
C ALA A 207 15.16 4.93 13.67
N VAL A 208 15.11 3.76 13.03
CA VAL A 208 14.31 3.53 11.82
C VAL A 208 12.82 3.75 12.07
N ILE A 209 12.27 3.14 13.12
CA ILE A 209 10.85 3.33 13.50
C ILE A 209 10.54 4.81 13.73
N LYS A 210 11.42 5.54 14.42
CA LYS A 210 11.26 6.97 14.66
C LYS A 210 11.25 7.76 13.35
N ALA A 211 12.21 7.53 12.45
CA ALA A 211 12.31 8.21 11.17
C ALA A 211 11.11 7.93 10.26
N ALA A 212 10.65 6.68 10.22
CA ALA A 212 9.46 6.26 9.48
C ALA A 212 8.21 6.99 10.01
N LYS A 213 7.97 6.98 11.32
CA LYS A 213 6.84 7.68 11.95
C LYS A 213 6.87 9.19 11.72
N GLN A 214 8.06 9.81 11.76
CA GLN A 214 8.21 11.23 11.42
C GLN A 214 7.82 11.52 9.96
N SER A 215 8.20 10.64 9.04
CA SER A 215 7.85 10.76 7.62
C SER A 215 6.35 10.50 7.38
N MET A 216 5.74 9.55 8.09
CA MET A 216 4.29 9.34 8.07
C MET A 216 3.53 10.59 8.55
N ALA A 217 4.02 11.26 9.59
CA ALA A 217 3.40 12.50 10.09
C ALA A 217 3.43 13.63 9.04
N VAL A 218 4.53 13.74 8.27
CA VAL A 218 4.63 14.69 7.15
C VAL A 218 3.68 14.29 6.02
N HIS A 219 3.60 13.01 5.67
CA HIS A 219 2.68 12.49 4.67
C HIS A 219 1.22 12.81 5.05
N VAL A 220 0.77 12.46 6.26
CA VAL A 220 -0.61 12.70 6.71
C VAL A 220 -0.96 14.20 6.80
N LYS A 221 0.04 15.06 7.01
CA LYS A 221 -0.17 16.51 7.03
C LYS A 221 -0.44 17.09 5.63
N ALA A 222 0.08 16.45 4.58
CA ALA A 222 -0.14 16.85 3.19
C ALA A 222 -1.50 16.36 2.70
#